data_AF-A0A1I5K9I8-F1
#
_entry.id   AF-A0A1I5K9I8-F1
#
_cell.length_a   1.000
_cell.length_b   1.000
_cell.length_c   1.000
_cell.angle_alpha   90.00
_cell.angle_beta   90.00
_cell.angle_gamma   90.00
#
_symmetry.space_group_name_H-M   'P 1'
#
loop_
_entity.id
_entity.type
_entity.pdbx_description
1 polymer ?
#
loop_
_entity_poly.entity_id
_entity_poly.type
_entity_poly.pdbx_seq_one_letter_code
_entity_poly.pdbx_strand_id
1 'polypeptide(L)'
;MTIEEEANRLRDLANVVPVDALGQLLTQVEQLGNEAQQIVGYDDELMSLIGDVTQTAQDAAATMTRLQQVMRSVAARHLGQVDASDIPLATPQVASTQPPAPRSAPAVTAPDGSRYPEQGAWCADLLPPRVRVGQGDRTIGYVDGSYHQFTSGLDDTYSPQIWRRLMEKGVQEAAATFLSTHVELKVATDMIMRGKTDSELVINHQPCRARSPLRPGCDDVLEQYLPPGYTLTVHGTTDEGEPFTRTYRGKA
;
A
#
# COMPACT_ATOMS: atom_id res chain seq x y z
N MET A 1 5.28 23.06 24.18
CA MET A 1 4.50 21.81 24.20
C MET A 1 5.51 20.69 24.44
N THR A 2 5.31 19.90 25.49
CA THR A 2 6.24 18.82 25.85
C THR A 2 5.89 17.53 25.08
N ILE A 3 6.86 16.63 24.94
CA ILE A 3 6.65 15.30 24.31
C ILE A 3 5.55 14.52 25.05
N GLU A 4 5.45 14.70 26.37
CA GLU A 4 4.41 14.10 27.20
C GLU A 4 3.02 14.66 26.90
N GLU A 5 2.89 15.97 26.70
CA GLU A 5 1.63 16.61 26.28
C GLU A 5 1.16 16.12 24.91
N GLU A 6 2.08 15.94 23.96
CA GLU A 6 1.79 15.40 22.62
C GLU A 6 1.36 13.93 22.66
N ALA A 7 2.02 13.11 23.48
CA ALA A 7 1.67 11.70 23.65
C ALA A 7 0.29 11.54 24.30
N ASN A 8 -0.04 12.38 25.29
CA ASN A 8 -1.35 12.41 25.91
C ASN A 8 -2.43 12.79 24.90
N ARG A 9 -2.19 13.81 24.08
CA ARG A 9 -3.12 14.25 23.03
C ARG A 9 -3.36 13.16 21.98
N LEU A 10 -2.32 12.42 21.57
CA LEU A 10 -2.46 11.29 20.64
C LEU A 10 -3.30 10.16 21.23
N ARG A 11 -3.10 9.84 22.51
CA ARG A 11 -3.90 8.84 23.23
C ARG A 11 -5.35 9.26 23.36
N ASP A 12 -5.63 10.53 23.66
CA ASP A 12 -6.99 11.06 23.72
C ASP A 12 -7.67 11.01 22.36
N LEU A 13 -6.97 11.41 21.29
CA LEU A 13 -7.48 11.29 19.93
C LEU A 13 -7.82 9.84 19.54
N ALA A 14 -7.00 8.87 19.98
CA ALA A 14 -7.27 7.45 19.73
C ALA A 14 -8.58 6.96 20.39
N ASN A 15 -9.02 7.60 21.47
CA ASN A 15 -10.28 7.25 22.13
C ASN A 15 -11.50 7.94 21.49
N VAL A 16 -11.29 8.93 20.63
CA VAL A 16 -12.36 9.63 19.89
C VAL A 16 -12.60 9.01 18.51
N VAL A 17 -11.72 8.12 18.04
CA VAL A 17 -11.95 7.36 16.80
C VAL A 17 -13.22 6.49 16.97
N PRO A 18 -14.28 6.71 16.18
CA PRO A 18 -15.59 6.13 16.42
C PRO A 18 -15.70 4.72 15.82
N VAL A 19 -14.83 3.80 16.27
CA VAL A 19 -14.81 2.41 15.78
C VAL A 19 -16.19 1.73 15.99
N ASP A 20 -16.86 2.09 17.09
CA ASP A 20 -18.20 1.58 17.41
C ASP A 20 -19.28 2.06 16.44
N ALA A 21 -19.15 3.27 15.88
CA ALA A 21 -20.13 3.81 14.92
C ALA A 21 -20.09 3.06 13.58
N LEU A 22 -18.90 2.59 13.16
CA LEU A 22 -18.77 1.72 11.99
C LEU A 22 -19.34 0.33 12.24
N GLY A 23 -19.15 -0.21 13.46
CA GLY A 23 -19.80 -1.47 13.86
C GLY A 23 -21.34 -1.37 13.79
N GLN A 24 -21.90 -0.26 14.27
CA GLN A 24 -23.35 -0.01 14.18
C GLN A 24 -23.84 0.13 12.73
N LEU A 25 -23.06 0.79 11.87
CA LEU A 25 -23.39 0.94 10.45
C LEU A 25 -23.35 -0.40 9.71
N LEU A 26 -22.38 -1.27 10.01
CA LEU A 26 -22.33 -2.64 9.49
C LEU A 26 -23.59 -3.44 9.86
N THR A 27 -23.99 -3.40 11.13
CA THR A 27 -25.23 -4.06 11.58
C THR A 27 -26.47 -3.52 10.84
N GLN A 28 -26.53 -2.21 10.57
CA GLN A 28 -27.63 -1.60 9.81
C GLN A 28 -27.64 -2.04 8.35
N VAL A 29 -26.48 -2.14 7.71
CA VAL A 29 -26.36 -2.60 6.31
C VAL A 29 -26.79 -4.07 6.20
N GLU A 30 -26.35 -4.93 7.12
CA GLU A 30 -26.77 -6.34 7.17
C GLU A 30 -28.28 -6.48 7.40
N GLN A 31 -28.85 -5.69 8.31
CA GLN A 31 -30.29 -5.67 8.55
C GLN A 31 -31.07 -5.23 7.30
N LEU A 32 -30.64 -4.14 6.66
CA LEU A 32 -31.24 -3.65 5.43
C LEU A 32 -31.17 -4.69 4.31
N GLY A 33 -30.06 -5.41 4.19
CA GLY A 33 -29.90 -6.47 3.20
C GLY A 33 -30.85 -7.64 3.42
N ASN A 34 -31.02 -8.06 4.68
CA ASN A 34 -31.97 -9.11 5.05
C ASN A 34 -33.43 -8.67 4.78
N GLU A 35 -33.79 -7.43 5.08
CA GLU A 35 -35.12 -6.87 4.80
C GLU A 35 -35.39 -6.76 3.28
N ALA A 36 -34.40 -6.28 2.51
CA ALA A 36 -34.49 -6.20 1.06
C ALA A 36 -34.69 -7.59 0.42
N GLN A 37 -33.96 -8.60 0.88
CA GLN A 37 -34.13 -9.98 0.41
C GLN A 37 -35.54 -10.53 0.66
N GLN A 38 -36.17 -10.17 1.78
CA GLN A 38 -37.54 -10.60 2.09
C GLN A 38 -38.60 -9.93 1.20
N ILE A 39 -38.38 -8.70 0.77
CA ILE A 39 -39.34 -7.92 -0.02
C ILE A 39 -39.22 -8.25 -1.51
N VAL A 40 -38.00 -8.21 -2.03
CA VAL A 40 -37.75 -8.26 -3.49
C VAL A 40 -37.40 -9.68 -3.96
N GLY A 41 -37.15 -10.61 -3.04
CA GLY A 41 -36.63 -11.93 -3.34
C GLY A 41 -35.13 -11.90 -3.58
N TYR A 42 -34.61 -12.93 -4.27
CA TYR A 42 -33.19 -13.01 -4.60
C TYR A 42 -32.93 -12.26 -5.91
N ASP A 43 -32.35 -11.06 -5.81
CA ASP A 43 -31.90 -10.25 -6.93
C ASP A 43 -30.37 -10.16 -6.90
N ASP A 44 -29.70 -10.71 -7.93
CA ASP A 44 -28.25 -10.87 -7.94
C ASP A 44 -27.49 -9.53 -7.95
N GLU A 45 -28.03 -8.50 -8.61
CA GLU A 45 -27.41 -7.18 -8.69
C GLU A 45 -27.49 -6.46 -7.34
N LEU A 46 -28.66 -6.51 -6.70
CA LEU A 46 -28.87 -5.94 -5.36
C LEU A 46 -28.02 -6.64 -4.29
N MET A 47 -27.96 -7.97 -4.31
CA MET A 47 -27.15 -8.73 -3.36
C MET A 47 -25.65 -8.50 -3.55
N SER A 48 -25.19 -8.35 -4.80
CA SER A 48 -23.81 -7.96 -5.09
C SER A 48 -23.49 -6.58 -4.50
N LEU A 49 -24.36 -5.59 -4.73
CA LEU A 49 -24.17 -4.24 -4.22
C LEU A 49 -24.15 -4.19 -2.68
N ILE A 50 -25.03 -4.94 -2.01
CA ILE A 50 -25.02 -5.07 -0.54
C ILE A 50 -23.71 -5.72 -0.06
N GLY A 51 -23.22 -6.73 -0.77
CA GLY A 51 -21.93 -7.37 -0.51
C GLY A 51 -20.77 -6.39 -0.59
N ASP A 52 -20.73 -5.58 -1.65
CA ASP A 52 -19.68 -4.56 -1.86
C ASP A 52 -19.68 -3.48 -0.77
N VAL A 53 -20.87 -3.00 -0.38
CA VAL A 53 -21.03 -2.03 0.72
C VAL A 53 -20.58 -2.65 2.05
N THR A 54 -20.95 -3.90 2.31
CA THR A 54 -20.54 -4.62 3.53
C THR A 54 -19.03 -4.79 3.59
N GLN A 55 -18.40 -5.23 2.49
CA GLN A 55 -16.95 -5.38 2.41
C GLN A 55 -16.24 -4.04 2.62
N THR A 56 -16.72 -2.99 1.97
CA THR A 56 -16.15 -1.63 2.11
C THR A 56 -16.23 -1.14 3.56
N ALA A 57 -17.34 -1.39 4.24
CA ALA A 57 -17.52 -1.01 5.64
C ALA A 57 -16.63 -1.84 6.59
N GLN A 58 -16.42 -3.13 6.30
CA GLN A 58 -15.48 -3.98 7.04
C GLN A 58 -14.03 -3.50 6.89
N ASP A 59 -13.62 -3.16 5.67
CA ASP A 59 -12.28 -2.64 5.37
C ASP A 59 -12.03 -1.29 6.08
N ALA A 60 -13.05 -0.42 6.10
CA ALA A 60 -13.01 0.84 6.83
C ALA A 60 -12.88 0.61 8.35
N ALA A 61 -13.63 -0.33 8.92
CA ALA A 61 -13.55 -0.67 10.34
C ALA A 61 -12.19 -1.24 10.73
N ALA A 62 -11.62 -2.12 9.90
CA ALA A 62 -10.28 -2.67 10.09
C ALA A 62 -9.21 -1.55 10.06
N THR A 63 -9.35 -0.62 9.12
CA THR A 63 -8.43 0.52 8.99
C THR A 63 -8.51 1.47 10.19
N MET A 64 -9.72 1.79 10.68
CA MET A 64 -9.89 2.62 11.88
C MET A 64 -9.35 1.93 13.14
N THR A 65 -9.54 0.62 13.27
CA THR A 65 -8.97 -0.17 14.37
C THR A 65 -7.44 -0.14 14.34
N ARG A 66 -6.84 -0.31 13.16
CA ARG A 66 -5.38 -0.23 12.98
C ARG A 66 -4.85 1.16 13.29
N LEU A 67 -5.54 2.22 12.84
CA LEU A 67 -5.20 3.61 13.17
C LEU A 67 -5.20 3.83 14.69
N GLN A 68 -6.23 3.35 15.38
CA GLN A 68 -6.33 3.44 16.84
C GLN A 68 -5.17 2.71 17.54
N GLN A 69 -4.80 1.51 17.07
CA GLN A 69 -3.67 0.75 17.60
C GLN A 69 -2.33 1.48 17.39
N VAL A 70 -2.11 2.05 16.20
CA VAL A 70 -0.89 2.84 15.90
C VAL A 70 -0.81 4.08 16.78
N MET A 71 -1.92 4.82 16.92
CA MET A 71 -1.94 6.01 17.77
C MET A 71 -1.63 5.66 19.24
N ARG A 72 -2.16 4.54 19.74
CA ARG A 72 -1.87 4.04 21.09
C ARG A 72 -0.42 3.61 21.24
N SER A 73 0.16 2.90 20.27
CA SER A 73 1.54 2.43 20.33
C SER A 73 2.55 3.58 20.25
N VAL A 74 2.28 4.60 19.44
CA VAL A 74 3.08 5.84 19.38
C VAL A 74 3.00 6.57 20.72
N ALA A 75 1.81 6.77 21.28
CA ALA A 75 1.64 7.41 22.58
C ALA A 75 2.38 6.66 23.71
N ALA A 76 2.26 5.33 23.76
CA ALA A 76 2.91 4.49 24.77
C ALA A 76 4.45 4.60 24.71
N ARG A 77 5.03 4.59 23.49
CA ARG A 77 6.48 4.77 23.28
C ARG A 77 6.96 6.13 23.80
N HIS A 78 6.22 7.20 23.53
CA HIS A 78 6.60 8.55 24.00
C HIS A 78 6.44 8.74 25.52
N LEU A 79 5.59 7.94 26.16
CA LEU A 79 5.42 7.92 27.62
C LEU A 79 6.41 6.98 28.33
N GLY A 80 7.33 6.34 27.61
CA GLY A 80 8.27 5.36 28.16
C GLY A 80 7.59 4.07 28.63
N GLN A 81 6.35 3.82 28.22
CA GLN A 81 5.58 2.61 28.51
C GLN A 81 5.83 1.62 27.37
N VAL A 82 6.95 0.91 27.44
CA VAL A 82 7.20 -0.24 26.55
C VAL A 82 6.65 -1.48 27.24
N ASP A 83 5.54 -2.04 26.73
CA ASP A 83 5.11 -3.37 27.13
C ASP A 83 6.18 -4.38 26.70
N ALA A 84 6.81 -5.01 27.69
CA ALA A 84 7.91 -5.96 27.52
C ALA A 84 7.45 -7.36 27.08
N SER A 85 6.37 -7.45 26.31
CA SER A 85 5.82 -8.71 25.82
C SER A 85 5.74 -8.67 24.30
N ASP A 86 6.91 -8.73 23.64
CA ASP A 86 7.14 -9.36 22.33
C ASP A 86 8.59 -9.16 21.85
N ILE A 87 9.56 -9.65 22.63
CA ILE A 87 10.94 -9.82 22.13
C ILE A 87 11.34 -11.28 22.32
N PRO A 88 11.31 -12.13 21.28
CA PRO A 88 12.05 -13.37 21.31
C PRO A 88 13.55 -13.03 21.30
N LEU A 89 14.22 -13.28 22.42
CA LEU A 89 15.69 -13.27 22.52
C LEU A 89 16.25 -14.33 21.56
N ALA A 90 16.81 -13.91 20.42
CA ALA A 90 17.68 -14.75 19.61
C ALA A 90 19.14 -14.49 19.99
N THR A 91 19.79 -15.54 20.51
CA THR A 91 21.20 -15.64 20.90
C THR A 91 22.18 -15.20 19.80
N PRO A 92 23.36 -14.65 20.14
CA PRO A 92 24.35 -14.24 19.17
C PRO A 92 25.15 -15.45 18.65
N GLN A 93 25.08 -15.72 17.35
CA GLN A 93 25.92 -16.73 16.69
C GLN A 93 27.05 -16.05 15.90
N VAL A 94 28.24 -16.61 16.10
CA VAL A 94 29.57 -16.04 15.84
C VAL A 94 29.86 -15.84 14.35
N ALA A 95 30.56 -14.75 14.06
CA ALA A 95 30.98 -14.26 12.75
C ALA A 95 31.78 -15.27 11.91
N SER A 96 31.50 -15.28 10.62
CA SER A 96 32.43 -15.73 9.57
C SER A 96 32.68 -14.57 8.62
N THR A 97 33.95 -14.18 8.51
CA THR A 97 34.47 -13.06 7.73
C THR A 97 34.33 -13.30 6.22
N GLN A 98 33.51 -12.49 5.55
CA GLN A 98 33.53 -12.31 4.09
C GLN A 98 33.95 -10.86 3.75
N PRO A 99 34.66 -10.62 2.63
CA PRO A 99 35.18 -9.29 2.26
C PRO A 99 34.06 -8.25 2.06
N PRO A 100 34.32 -6.94 2.25
CA PRO A 100 33.27 -5.94 2.37
C PRO A 100 32.54 -5.72 1.04
N ALA A 101 31.27 -6.15 0.98
CA ALA A 101 30.30 -5.68 0.02
C ALA A 101 30.08 -4.16 0.19
N PRO A 102 29.69 -3.42 -0.87
CA PRO A 102 29.34 -2.01 -0.76
C PRO A 102 28.33 -1.83 0.36
N ARG A 103 28.62 -0.90 1.29
CA ARG A 103 27.81 -0.64 2.50
C ARG A 103 26.34 -0.56 2.09
N SER A 104 25.55 -1.57 2.49
CA SER A 104 24.10 -1.55 2.33
C SER A 104 23.60 -0.27 2.97
N ALA A 105 22.80 0.50 2.24
CA ALA A 105 22.09 1.63 2.83
C ALA A 105 21.34 1.15 4.08
N PRO A 106 21.20 2.00 5.12
CA PRO A 106 20.36 1.67 6.26
C PRO A 106 18.97 1.25 5.76
N ALA A 107 18.49 0.13 6.28
CA ALA A 107 17.24 -0.49 5.88
C ALA A 107 16.40 -0.77 7.12
N VAL A 108 15.09 -0.62 6.99
CA VAL A 108 14.11 -0.88 8.04
C VAL A 108 13.42 -2.20 7.77
N THR A 109 13.25 -3.00 8.82
CA THR A 109 12.57 -4.30 8.74
C THR A 109 11.10 -4.11 9.14
N ALA A 110 10.18 -4.49 8.26
CA ALA A 110 8.74 -4.50 8.52
C ALA A 110 8.33 -5.72 9.38
N PRO A 111 7.10 -5.74 9.94
CA PRO A 111 6.64 -6.84 10.81
C PRO A 111 6.66 -8.24 10.16
N ASP A 112 6.55 -8.31 8.84
CA ASP A 112 6.60 -9.58 8.08
C ASP A 112 8.04 -10.07 7.81
N GLY A 113 9.05 -9.33 8.27
CA GLY A 113 10.48 -9.59 8.06
C GLY A 113 11.04 -9.01 6.77
N SER A 114 10.22 -8.41 5.90
CA SER A 114 10.69 -7.77 4.67
C SER A 114 11.46 -6.49 4.99
N ARG A 115 12.48 -6.18 4.20
CA ARG A 115 13.35 -5.02 4.41
C ARG A 115 13.08 -3.95 3.36
N TYR A 116 13.04 -2.71 3.83
CA TYR A 116 12.79 -1.50 3.05
C TYR A 116 13.96 -0.54 3.18
N PRO A 117 14.21 0.31 2.16
CA PRO A 117 15.15 1.42 2.30
C PRO A 117 14.66 2.40 3.40
N GLU A 118 15.57 3.13 4.03
CA GLU A 118 15.26 4.11 5.09
C GLU A 118 14.17 5.12 4.68
N GLN A 119 14.14 5.53 3.42
CA GLN A 119 13.11 6.42 2.86
C GLN A 119 11.69 5.83 2.94
N GLY A 120 11.56 4.50 2.98
CA GLY A 120 10.28 3.81 3.14
C GLY A 120 9.86 3.58 4.60
N ALA A 121 10.69 3.97 5.58
CA ALA A 121 10.48 3.64 6.99
C ALA A 121 9.16 4.16 7.55
N TRP A 122 8.69 5.32 7.06
CA TRP A 122 7.51 6.01 7.60
C TRP A 122 6.20 5.22 7.43
N CYS A 123 6.11 4.29 6.47
CA CYS A 123 4.94 3.44 6.26
C CYS A 123 5.25 1.94 6.22
N ALA A 124 6.48 1.52 6.54
CA ALA A 124 6.85 0.10 6.52
C ALA A 124 5.92 -0.76 7.40
N ASP A 125 5.50 -0.24 8.56
CA ASP A 125 4.57 -0.90 9.49
C ASP A 125 3.10 -0.91 9.01
N LEU A 126 2.77 -0.13 7.99
CA LEU A 126 1.41 0.01 7.45
C LEU A 126 1.18 -0.88 6.23
N LEU A 127 2.26 -1.23 5.53
CA LEU A 127 2.20 -2.13 4.40
C LEU A 127 1.72 -3.52 4.86
N PRO A 128 0.88 -4.20 4.08
CA PRO A 128 0.59 -5.62 4.30
C PRO A 128 1.87 -6.44 4.05
N PRO A 129 1.86 -7.75 4.35
CA PRO A 129 2.97 -8.62 4.00
C PRO A 129 3.37 -8.50 2.53
N ARG A 130 4.64 -8.75 2.25
CA ARG A 130 5.16 -8.77 0.89
C ARG A 130 4.38 -9.74 0.00
N VAL A 131 4.07 -9.27 -1.21
CA VAL A 131 3.39 -10.08 -2.23
C VAL A 131 4.20 -11.33 -2.55
N ARG A 132 3.53 -12.49 -2.45
CA ARG A 132 4.05 -13.78 -2.91
C ARG A 132 3.29 -14.20 -4.17
N VAL A 133 4.04 -14.37 -5.26
CA VAL A 133 3.47 -14.73 -6.56
C VAL A 133 2.64 -16.00 -6.45
N GLY A 134 1.38 -15.94 -6.90
CA GLY A 134 0.45 -17.07 -6.90
C GLY A 134 -0.38 -17.23 -5.61
N GLN A 135 -0.23 -16.37 -4.60
CA GLN A 135 -1.03 -16.42 -3.37
C GLN A 135 -2.24 -15.48 -3.36
N GLY A 136 -2.45 -14.73 -4.45
CA GLY A 136 -3.56 -13.76 -4.55
C GLY A 136 -3.31 -12.44 -3.82
N ASP A 137 -2.12 -12.27 -3.22
CA ASP A 137 -1.73 -11.05 -2.53
C ASP A 137 -1.77 -9.85 -3.47
N ARG A 138 -2.22 -8.71 -2.94
CA ARG A 138 -2.25 -7.43 -3.65
C ARG A 138 -1.01 -6.61 -3.34
N THR A 139 -0.52 -5.91 -4.35
CA THR A 139 0.44 -4.82 -4.11
C THR A 139 -0.34 -3.63 -3.54
N ILE A 140 0.16 -3.08 -2.43
CA ILE A 140 -0.37 -1.87 -1.79
C ILE A 140 0.78 -0.89 -1.65
N GLY A 141 0.51 0.39 -1.88
CA GLY A 141 1.49 1.44 -1.67
C GLY A 141 0.92 2.75 -1.17
N TYR A 142 1.81 3.57 -0.61
CA TYR A 142 1.53 4.90 -0.08
C TYR A 142 2.48 5.92 -0.73
N VAL A 143 2.02 7.16 -0.86
CA VAL A 143 2.68 8.17 -1.68
C VAL A 143 2.98 9.42 -0.86
N ASP A 144 4.21 9.94 -0.98
CA ASP A 144 4.63 11.27 -0.51
C ASP A 144 4.39 11.55 0.98
N GLY A 145 4.63 10.55 1.83
CA GLY A 145 4.40 10.65 3.28
C GLY A 145 2.91 10.73 3.65
N SER A 146 2.01 10.58 2.68
CA SER A 146 0.56 10.59 2.91
C SER A 146 0.03 9.18 3.08
N TYR A 147 -1.06 9.05 3.84
CA TYR A 147 -1.81 7.80 3.97
C TYR A 147 -2.75 7.55 2.77
N HIS A 148 -2.56 8.27 1.65
CA HIS A 148 -3.30 7.98 0.43
C HIS A 148 -2.81 6.64 -0.15
N GLN A 149 -3.65 5.63 0.02
CA GLN A 149 -3.35 4.26 -0.35
C GLN A 149 -3.70 4.00 -1.82
N PHE A 150 -2.81 3.31 -2.52
CA PHE A 150 -3.04 2.71 -3.82
C PHE A 150 -3.00 1.20 -3.70
N THR A 151 -3.87 0.49 -4.42
CA THR A 151 -3.95 -0.97 -4.38
C THR A 151 -4.02 -1.54 -5.79
N SER A 152 -3.28 -2.61 -6.03
CA SER A 152 -3.27 -3.30 -7.33
C SER A 152 -4.62 -3.98 -7.58
N GLY A 153 -5.05 -4.00 -8.83
CA GLY A 153 -6.37 -4.46 -9.26
C GLY A 153 -6.97 -3.50 -10.28
N LEU A 154 -8.10 -3.89 -10.88
CA LEU A 154 -8.86 -2.97 -11.73
C LEU A 154 -9.60 -1.95 -10.86
N ASP A 155 -9.68 -0.71 -11.34
CA ASP A 155 -10.55 0.33 -10.79
C ASP A 155 -11.04 1.25 -11.90
N ASP A 156 -12.12 1.99 -11.64
CA ASP A 156 -12.77 2.84 -12.65
C ASP A 156 -12.06 4.16 -12.91
N THR A 157 -11.15 4.57 -12.03
CA THR A 157 -10.53 5.90 -12.07
C THR A 157 -9.24 5.90 -12.90
N TYR A 158 -8.32 4.99 -12.56
CA TYR A 158 -6.97 4.94 -13.08
C TYR A 158 -6.83 3.89 -14.19
N SER A 159 -7.40 2.70 -14.03
CA SER A 159 -7.16 1.61 -14.99
C SER A 159 -7.55 1.96 -16.44
N PRO A 160 -8.69 2.62 -16.74
CA PRO A 160 -9.02 3.03 -18.10
C PRO A 160 -8.04 4.07 -18.68
N GLN A 161 -7.55 4.99 -17.84
CA GLN A 161 -6.61 6.04 -18.23
C GLN A 161 -5.23 5.44 -18.54
N ILE A 162 -4.77 4.52 -17.68
CA ILE A 162 -3.50 3.79 -17.87
C ILE A 162 -3.56 2.99 -19.16
N TRP A 163 -4.63 2.21 -19.35
CA TRP A 163 -4.79 1.38 -20.54
C TRP A 163 -4.72 2.23 -21.81
N ARG A 164 -5.48 3.33 -21.87
CA ARG A 164 -5.50 4.23 -23.03
C ARG A 164 -4.11 4.79 -23.32
N ARG A 165 -3.43 5.30 -22.30
CA ARG A 165 -2.11 5.91 -22.45
C ARG A 165 -1.05 4.88 -22.85
N LEU A 166 -1.09 3.66 -22.31
CA LEU A 166 -0.18 2.59 -22.73
C LEU A 166 -0.40 2.19 -24.19
N MET A 167 -1.66 2.12 -24.64
CA MET A 167 -2.01 1.87 -26.04
C MET A 167 -1.51 2.98 -26.96
N GLU A 168 -1.64 4.26 -26.58
CA GLU A 168 -1.09 5.40 -27.31
C GLU A 168 0.45 5.34 -27.44
N LYS A 169 1.12 4.68 -26.49
CA LYS A 169 2.57 4.44 -26.49
C LYS A 169 2.97 3.15 -27.20
N GLY A 170 2.03 2.46 -27.85
CA GLY A 170 2.30 1.25 -28.63
C GLY A 170 2.51 -0.01 -27.79
N VAL A 171 2.14 0.01 -26.51
CA VAL A 171 2.12 -1.20 -25.68
C VAL A 171 0.98 -2.10 -26.17
N GLN A 172 1.26 -3.39 -26.33
CA GLN A 172 0.26 -4.35 -26.79
C GLN A 172 -0.92 -4.44 -25.82
N GLU A 173 -2.13 -4.61 -26.37
CA GLU A 173 -3.38 -4.62 -25.60
C GLU A 173 -3.35 -5.55 -24.38
N ALA A 174 -2.90 -6.80 -24.54
CA ALA A 174 -2.81 -7.74 -23.43
C ALA A 174 -1.85 -7.27 -22.32
N ALA A 175 -0.74 -6.63 -22.68
CA ALA A 175 0.19 -6.05 -21.72
C ALA A 175 -0.38 -4.77 -21.08
N ALA A 176 -1.07 -3.92 -21.85
CA ALA A 176 -1.73 -2.72 -21.34
C ALA A 176 -2.83 -3.07 -20.33
N THR A 177 -3.63 -4.11 -20.58
CA THR A 177 -4.66 -4.62 -19.67
C THR A 177 -4.06 -5.18 -18.38
N PHE A 178 -2.92 -5.86 -18.46
CA PHE A 178 -2.23 -6.36 -17.27
C PHE A 178 -1.66 -5.19 -16.44
N LEU A 179 -0.91 -4.31 -17.09
CA LEU A 179 -0.20 -3.19 -16.45
C LEU A 179 -1.16 -2.13 -15.88
N SER A 180 -2.37 -1.96 -16.45
CA SER A 180 -3.36 -1.01 -15.94
C SER A 180 -3.88 -1.31 -14.53
N THR A 181 -3.57 -2.49 -14.01
CA THR A 181 -3.93 -2.90 -12.65
C THR A 181 -2.83 -2.61 -11.63
N HIS A 182 -1.64 -2.19 -12.05
CA HIS A 182 -0.47 -2.08 -11.17
C HIS A 182 -0.40 -0.74 -10.44
N VAL A 183 0.06 -0.77 -9.18
CA VAL A 183 0.07 0.39 -8.27
C VAL A 183 0.91 1.54 -8.83
N GLU A 184 2.09 1.23 -9.38
CA GLU A 184 3.05 2.21 -9.89
C GLU A 184 2.45 3.07 -11.00
N LEU A 185 1.68 2.44 -11.90
CA LEU A 185 1.04 3.15 -13.00
C LEU A 185 -0.20 3.94 -12.54
N LYS A 186 -0.89 3.50 -11.48
CA LYS A 186 -1.95 4.31 -10.85
C LYS A 186 -1.38 5.58 -10.25
N VAL A 187 -0.26 5.48 -9.53
CA VAL A 187 0.44 6.64 -8.98
C VAL A 187 0.95 7.55 -10.09
N ALA A 188 1.60 7.01 -11.13
CA ALA A 188 2.05 7.79 -12.28
C ALA A 188 0.89 8.51 -12.99
N THR A 189 -0.30 7.90 -13.03
CA THR A 189 -1.50 8.51 -13.60
C THR A 189 -2.06 9.60 -12.70
N ASP A 190 -2.12 9.38 -11.39
CA ASP A 190 -2.51 10.39 -10.42
C ASP A 190 -1.61 11.63 -10.48
N MET A 191 -0.29 11.40 -10.58
CA MET A 191 0.70 12.46 -10.80
C MET A 191 0.36 13.31 -12.04
N ILE A 192 0.09 12.67 -13.18
CA ILE A 192 -0.27 13.36 -14.42
C ILE A 192 -1.60 14.12 -14.28
N MET A 193 -2.62 13.49 -13.70
CA MET A 193 -3.95 14.08 -13.53
C MET A 193 -3.91 15.31 -12.60
N ARG A 194 -3.05 15.29 -11.58
CA ARG A 194 -2.91 16.39 -10.62
C ARG A 194 -1.79 17.38 -10.96
N GLY A 195 -1.06 17.16 -12.05
CA GLY A 195 0.10 17.99 -12.42
C GLY A 195 1.27 17.92 -11.44
N LYS A 196 1.41 16.81 -10.71
CA LYS A 196 2.50 16.58 -9.75
C LYS A 196 3.72 15.99 -10.47
N THR A 197 4.81 16.75 -10.51
CA THR A 197 6.01 16.40 -11.29
C THR A 197 7.02 15.54 -10.53
N ASP A 198 6.90 15.41 -9.22
CA ASP A 198 7.82 14.63 -8.39
C ASP A 198 7.04 13.90 -7.29
N SER A 199 7.24 12.60 -7.16
CA SER A 199 6.61 11.77 -6.12
C SER A 199 7.49 10.61 -5.67
N GLU A 200 7.35 10.25 -4.41
CA GLU A 200 7.89 9.04 -3.79
C GLU A 200 6.76 8.07 -3.45
N LEU A 201 6.88 6.84 -3.95
CA LEU A 201 5.95 5.73 -3.73
C LEU A 201 6.65 4.65 -2.90
N VAL A 202 6.05 4.22 -1.81
CA VAL A 202 6.49 3.04 -1.05
C VAL A 202 5.48 1.92 -1.24
N ILE A 203 5.91 0.74 -1.70
CA ILE A 203 5.05 -0.42 -2.00
C ILE A 203 5.55 -1.70 -1.33
N ASN A 204 4.64 -2.63 -0.99
CA ASN A 204 4.99 -3.94 -0.42
C ASN A 204 5.58 -4.95 -1.43
N HIS A 205 6.07 -4.48 -2.56
CA HIS A 205 6.68 -5.28 -3.61
C HIS A 205 7.65 -4.44 -4.44
N GLN A 206 8.36 -5.03 -5.39
CA GLN A 206 9.12 -4.28 -6.39
C GLN A 206 8.29 -4.15 -7.67
N PRO A 207 8.49 -3.09 -8.48
CA PRO A 207 7.89 -3.00 -9.80
C PRO A 207 8.22 -4.24 -10.64
N CYS A 208 7.20 -4.80 -11.28
CA CYS A 208 7.40 -6.00 -12.08
C CYS A 208 8.38 -5.73 -13.23
N ARG A 209 9.24 -6.71 -13.50
CA ARG A 209 10.19 -6.70 -14.62
C ARG A 209 9.60 -7.36 -15.86
N ALA A 210 10.12 -7.02 -17.04
CA ALA A 210 9.79 -7.72 -18.28
C ALA A 210 9.95 -9.24 -18.14
N ARG A 211 8.94 -9.97 -18.60
CA ARG A 211 9.03 -11.45 -18.75
C ARG A 211 9.46 -11.85 -20.15
N SER A 212 9.17 -11.01 -21.15
CA SER A 212 9.61 -11.15 -22.54
C SER A 212 9.49 -9.80 -23.25
N PRO A 213 10.05 -9.63 -24.46
CA PRO A 213 9.88 -8.39 -25.24
C PRO A 213 8.42 -8.02 -25.52
N LEU A 214 7.51 -9.00 -25.49
CA LEU A 214 6.06 -8.82 -25.72
C LEU A 214 5.27 -8.64 -24.41
N ARG A 215 5.93 -8.80 -23.26
CA ARG A 215 5.33 -8.67 -21.92
C ARG A 215 6.22 -7.79 -21.05
N PRO A 216 6.26 -6.47 -21.33
CA PRO A 216 7.01 -5.53 -20.49
C PRO A 216 6.38 -5.45 -19.10
N GLY A 217 7.21 -5.15 -18.10
CA GLY A 217 6.78 -4.83 -16.75
C GLY A 217 6.68 -3.32 -16.52
N CYS A 218 6.22 -2.93 -15.34
CA CYS A 218 6.22 -1.53 -14.89
C CYS A 218 7.62 -0.92 -14.97
N ASP A 219 8.64 -1.71 -14.61
CA ASP A 219 10.04 -1.28 -14.61
C ASP A 219 10.54 -0.86 -16.01
N ASP A 220 9.92 -1.39 -17.07
CA ASP A 220 10.27 -1.11 -18.46
C ASP A 220 9.47 0.07 -19.03
N VAL A 221 8.21 0.25 -18.61
CA VAL A 221 7.30 1.22 -19.23
C VAL A 221 7.23 2.56 -18.51
N LEU A 222 7.56 2.63 -17.21
CA LEU A 222 7.31 3.82 -16.39
C LEU A 222 7.98 5.09 -16.94
N GLU A 223 9.23 4.99 -17.42
CA GLU A 223 9.92 6.15 -18.01
C GLU A 223 9.26 6.63 -19.30
N GLN A 224 8.73 5.72 -20.12
CA GLN A 224 8.00 6.07 -21.36
C GLN A 224 6.54 6.47 -21.10
N TYR A 225 6.02 6.13 -19.92
CA TYR A 225 4.68 6.49 -19.48
C TYR A 225 4.63 7.91 -18.93
N LEU A 226 5.63 8.31 -18.12
CA LEU A 226 5.70 9.62 -17.48
C LEU A 226 6.14 10.73 -18.47
N PRO A 227 5.49 11.92 -18.48
CA PRO A 227 5.91 13.05 -19.31
C PRO A 227 7.31 13.58 -18.95
N PRO A 228 8.02 14.24 -19.88
CA PRO A 228 9.27 14.92 -19.59
C PRO A 228 9.13 15.90 -18.41
N GLY A 229 10.10 15.88 -17.51
CA GLY A 229 10.08 16.67 -16.27
C GLY A 229 9.38 15.99 -15.09
N TYR A 230 8.71 14.85 -15.29
CA TYR A 230 8.12 14.06 -14.21
C TYR A 230 9.12 13.03 -13.68
N THR A 231 9.14 12.83 -12.36
CA THR A 231 9.99 11.87 -11.67
C THR A 231 9.17 11.09 -10.65
N LEU A 232 9.22 9.76 -10.70
CA LEU A 232 8.63 8.87 -9.70
C LEU A 232 9.74 8.02 -9.08
N THR A 233 9.96 8.13 -7.78
CA THR A 233 10.85 7.25 -7.03
C THR A 233 10.01 6.18 -6.34
N VAL A 234 10.35 4.91 -6.58
CA VAL A 234 9.68 3.76 -5.96
C VAL A 234 10.62 3.10 -4.97
N HIS A 235 10.17 3.00 -3.72
CA HIS A 235 10.78 2.26 -2.64
C HIS A 235 9.95 1.00 -2.38
N GLY A 236 10.59 -0.14 -2.19
CA GLY A 236 9.86 -1.38 -1.92
C GLY A 236 10.77 -2.49 -1.44
N THR A 237 10.34 -3.71 -1.66
CA THR A 237 11.08 -4.93 -1.31
C THR A 237 11.13 -5.90 -2.50
N THR A 238 12.26 -6.58 -2.71
CA THR A 238 12.42 -7.60 -3.75
C THR A 238 11.70 -8.90 -3.40
N ASP A 239 11.72 -9.87 -4.33
CA ASP A 239 11.19 -11.21 -4.13
C ASP A 239 11.87 -12.00 -2.99
N GLU A 240 13.07 -11.59 -2.59
CA GLU A 240 13.85 -12.15 -1.49
C GLU A 240 13.61 -11.41 -0.17
N GLY A 241 12.80 -10.34 -0.16
CA GLY A 241 12.60 -9.52 1.03
C GLY A 241 13.66 -8.43 1.23
N GLU A 242 14.48 -8.14 0.21
CA GLU A 242 15.55 -7.14 0.30
C GLU A 242 15.10 -5.75 -0.15
N PRO A 243 15.73 -4.65 0.34
CA PRO A 243 15.35 -3.30 -0.04
C PRO A 243 15.46 -3.05 -1.55
N PHE A 244 14.42 -2.44 -2.13
CA PHE A 244 14.40 -1.96 -3.50
C PHE A 244 14.25 -0.44 -3.53
N THR A 245 14.99 0.23 -4.41
CA THR A 245 14.78 1.64 -4.74
C THR A 245 15.11 1.89 -6.20
N ARG A 246 14.22 2.57 -6.91
CA ARG A 246 14.49 3.05 -8.26
C ARG A 246 13.75 4.35 -8.55
N THR A 247 14.42 5.28 -9.23
CA THR A 247 13.82 6.51 -9.73
C THR A 247 13.59 6.41 -11.23
N TYR A 248 12.36 6.63 -11.66
CA TYR A 248 11.92 6.68 -13.05
C TYR A 248 11.78 8.13 -13.48
N ARG A 249 12.47 8.52 -14.56
CA ARG A 249 12.40 9.87 -15.13
C ARG A 249 11.64 9.83 -16.44
N GLY A 250 10.64 10.70 -16.57
CA GLY A 250 9.73 10.72 -17.71
C GLY A 250 10.39 11.11 -19.02
N LYS A 251 9.97 10.40 -20.08
CA LYS A 251 10.46 10.49 -21.47
C LYS A 251 9.32 10.44 -22.50
N ALA A 252 8.07 10.42 -22.04
CA ALA A 252 6.88 10.19 -22.87
C ALA A 252 6.68 11.22 -23.98
#